data_AF-A0A963WD04-F1
#
_entry.id   AF-A0A963WD04-F1
#
_cell.length_a   1.000
_cell.length_b   1.000
_cell.length_c   1.000
_cell.angle_alpha   90.00
_cell.angle_beta   90.00
_cell.angle_gamma   90.00
#
_symmetry.space_group_name_H-M   'P 1'
#
loop_
_entity.id
_entity.type
_entity.pdbx_description
1 polymer ?
#
loop_
_entity_poly.entity_id
_entity_poly.type
_entity_poly.pdbx_seq_one_letter_code
_entity_poly.pdbx_strand_id
1 'polypeptide(L)'
;VLMSLRTTAGIIGVDKASGKVKLHVPPSVVSHQHAPVPLPNGRILAFDNGNFREGAHVAFSRVVEVDPATNEVAWCYQDEMVNAFYTAFMGNAQRLWNGNTHITESATGRLFEVTPDGEVVWEYVIPWFAEYPDAAARKTGPGRLNSVFQTFRYPASAMPWLKR
;
A
#
# COMPACT_ATOMS: atom_id res chain seq x y z
N VAL A 1 -0.48 14.98 10.51
CA VAL A 1 0.44 14.00 9.91
C VAL A 1 -0.17 12.62 10.09
N LEU A 2 -0.31 11.83 9.02
CA LEU A 2 -0.71 10.43 9.15
C LEU A 2 0.49 9.57 9.50
N MET A 3 0.29 8.60 10.39
CA MET A 3 1.31 7.63 10.79
C MET A 3 0.72 6.23 10.67
N SER A 4 1.49 5.32 10.07
CA SER A 4 1.15 3.90 10.03
C SER A 4 1.74 3.19 11.24
N LEU A 5 0.90 2.62 12.09
CA LEU A 5 1.32 1.80 13.21
C LEU A 5 1.31 0.34 12.77
N ARG A 6 2.43 -0.13 12.21
CA ARG A 6 2.50 -1.48 11.63
C ARG A 6 2.25 -2.57 12.68
N THR A 7 2.99 -2.54 13.79
CA THR A 7 3.01 -3.63 14.78
C THR A 7 1.73 -3.73 15.59
N THR A 8 1.13 -2.60 15.96
CA THR A 8 -0.16 -2.58 16.69
C THR A 8 -1.35 -2.64 15.75
N ALA A 9 -1.11 -2.57 14.44
CA ALA A 9 -2.08 -2.27 13.39
C ALA A 9 -2.81 -0.94 13.61
N GLY A 10 -3.20 -0.29 12.52
CA GLY A 10 -3.97 0.96 12.57
C GLY A 10 -3.21 2.20 12.14
N ILE A 11 -3.98 3.22 11.77
CA ILE A 11 -3.49 4.50 11.25
C ILE A 11 -3.92 5.59 12.22
N ILE A 12 -3.00 6.46 12.62
CA ILE A 12 -3.31 7.62 13.44
C ILE A 12 -3.01 8.92 12.68
N GLY A 13 -3.82 9.94 12.93
CA GLY A 13 -3.52 11.30 12.52
C GLY A 13 -3.09 12.12 13.73
N VAL A 14 -1.87 12.65 13.70
CA VAL A 14 -1.30 13.48 14.76
C VAL A 14 -1.29 14.95 14.31
N ASP A 15 -1.85 15.83 15.12
CA ASP A 15 -1.69 17.27 14.92
C ASP A 15 -0.23 17.66 15.18
N LYS A 16 0.42 18.29 14.19
CA LYS A 16 1.87 18.54 14.25
C LYS A 16 2.24 19.56 15.33
N ALA A 17 1.37 20.53 15.61
CA ALA A 17 1.65 21.60 16.57
C ALA A 17 1.49 21.12 18.02
N SER A 18 0.41 20.40 18.31
CA SER A 18 0.08 19.97 19.68
C SER A 18 0.54 18.56 20.03
N GLY A 19 0.91 17.73 19.04
CA GLY A 19 1.23 16.31 19.24
C GLY A 19 0.01 15.44 19.57
N LYS A 20 -1.21 16.00 19.58
CA LYS A 20 -2.42 15.27 19.92
C LYS A 20 -2.84 14.35 18.77
N VAL A 21 -3.23 13.12 19.11
CA VAL A 21 -3.93 12.22 18.18
C VAL A 21 -5.33 12.79 17.92
N LYS A 22 -5.68 12.92 16.64
CA LYS A 22 -6.93 13.54 16.16
C LYS A 22 -7.86 12.56 15.44
N LEU A 23 -7.34 11.44 14.96
CA LEU A 23 -8.10 10.35 14.34
C LEU A 23 -7.36 9.04 14.55
N HIS A 24 -8.12 7.94 14.51
CA HIS A 24 -7.59 6.59 14.66
C HIS A 24 -8.44 5.61 13.83
N VAL A 25 -7.80 5.01 12.82
CA VAL A 25 -8.31 3.84 12.10
C VAL A 25 -7.79 2.59 12.83
N PRO A 26 -8.67 1.75 13.42
CA PRO A 26 -8.25 0.69 14.34
C PRO A 26 -7.81 -0.60 13.63
N PRO A 27 -7.22 -1.55 14.39
CA PRO A 27 -6.84 -2.90 13.91
C PRO A 27 -7.99 -3.73 13.32
N SER A 28 -9.24 -3.41 13.66
CA SER A 28 -10.42 -4.07 13.07
C SER A 28 -10.64 -3.69 11.60
N VAL A 29 -9.99 -2.64 11.09
CA VAL A 29 -10.11 -2.18 9.70
C VAL A 29 -8.90 -2.60 8.86
N VAL A 30 -7.69 -2.40 9.39
CA VAL A 30 -6.41 -2.65 8.69
C VAL A 30 -5.49 -3.49 9.54
N SER A 31 -4.62 -4.29 8.92
CA SER A 31 -3.62 -5.11 9.63
C SER A 31 -2.25 -4.99 8.98
N HIS A 32 -1.25 -4.57 9.77
CA HIS A 32 0.15 -4.44 9.35
C HIS A 32 0.38 -3.52 8.14
N GLN A 33 -0.52 -2.55 7.96
CA GLN A 33 -0.62 -1.66 6.82
C GLN A 33 0.59 -0.73 6.62
N HIS A 34 0.70 -0.23 5.40
CA HIS A 34 1.71 0.72 4.95
C HIS A 34 1.10 1.88 4.16
N ALA A 35 1.91 2.94 4.04
CA ALA A 35 1.66 4.13 3.20
C ALA A 35 0.24 4.73 3.28
N PRO A 36 -0.25 5.16 4.46
CA PRO A 36 -1.49 5.93 4.53
C PRO A 36 -1.30 7.31 3.89
N VAL A 37 -2.14 7.64 2.91
CA VAL A 37 -2.12 8.91 2.18
C VAL A 37 -3.50 9.58 2.27
N PRO A 38 -3.59 10.86 2.66
CA PRO A 38 -4.86 11.57 2.64
C PRO A 38 -5.30 11.85 1.19
N LEU A 39 -6.58 11.68 0.92
CA LEU A 39 -7.20 12.00 -0.36
C LEU A 39 -7.93 13.35 -0.30
N PRO A 40 -8.13 14.05 -1.45
CA PRO A 40 -8.82 15.34 -1.48
C PRO A 40 -10.26 15.32 -0.93
N ASN A 41 -10.91 14.15 -0.96
CA ASN A 41 -12.27 13.94 -0.43
C ASN A 41 -12.30 13.73 1.10
N GLY A 42 -11.16 13.86 1.79
CA GLY A 42 -11.04 13.69 3.24
C GLY A 42 -10.83 12.25 3.71
N ARG A 43 -10.88 11.26 2.81
CA ARG A 43 -10.62 9.85 3.11
C ARG A 43 -9.13 9.52 3.12
N ILE A 44 -8.79 8.33 3.58
CA ILE A 44 -7.41 7.83 3.64
C ILE A 44 -7.26 6.62 2.73
N LEU A 45 -6.34 6.67 1.77
CA LEU A 45 -5.90 5.51 1.02
C LEU A 45 -4.76 4.82 1.78
N ALA A 46 -4.78 3.49 1.90
CA ALA A 46 -3.70 2.74 2.53
C ALA A 46 -3.50 1.37 1.86
N PHE A 47 -2.27 0.87 1.92
CA PHE A 47 -1.95 -0.51 1.56
C PHE A 47 -2.07 -1.40 2.81
N ASP A 48 -2.99 -2.34 2.81
CA ASP A 48 -3.34 -3.19 3.95
C ASP A 48 -2.76 -4.61 3.74
N ASN A 49 -1.61 -4.90 4.36
CA ASN A 49 -0.84 -6.13 4.11
C ASN A 49 -1.53 -7.40 4.58
N GLY A 50 -2.26 -7.35 5.70
CA GLY A 50 -3.14 -8.45 6.15
C GLY A 50 -2.48 -9.61 6.91
N ASN A 51 -1.21 -9.52 7.31
CA ASN A 51 -0.43 -10.63 7.89
C ASN A 51 -1.11 -11.43 9.01
N PHE A 52 -1.88 -10.74 9.85
CA PHE A 52 -2.58 -11.33 11.00
C PHE A 52 -3.99 -10.74 11.09
N ARG A 53 -4.66 -10.61 9.95
CA ARG A 53 -6.03 -10.10 9.92
C ARG A 53 -6.96 -11.07 10.67
N GLU A 54 -7.71 -10.54 11.63
CA GLU A 54 -8.73 -11.33 12.33
C GLU A 54 -9.85 -11.77 11.36
N GLY A 55 -10.35 -12.99 11.55
CA GLY A 55 -11.43 -13.54 10.72
C GLY A 55 -11.02 -14.04 9.34
N ALA A 56 -9.72 -14.05 9.01
CA ALA A 56 -9.20 -14.59 7.75
C ALA A 56 -8.25 -15.78 8.00
N HIS A 57 -8.50 -16.89 7.31
CA HIS A 57 -7.64 -18.08 7.38
C HIS A 57 -6.40 -18.00 6.47
N VAL A 58 -6.48 -17.17 5.42
CA VAL A 58 -5.42 -16.97 4.43
C VAL A 58 -5.01 -15.51 4.48
N ALA A 59 -3.71 -15.25 4.50
CA ALA A 59 -3.19 -13.88 4.44
C ALA A 59 -3.31 -13.36 3.00
N PHE A 60 -3.80 -12.13 2.86
CA PHE A 60 -3.92 -11.44 1.59
C PHE A 60 -3.79 -9.94 1.78
N SER A 61 -3.29 -9.27 0.75
CA SER A 61 -3.19 -7.82 0.74
C SER A 61 -4.43 -7.19 0.11
N ARG A 62 -4.73 -5.97 0.53
CA ARG A 62 -5.75 -5.11 -0.08
C ARG A 62 -5.24 -3.70 -0.19
N VAL A 63 -5.87 -2.91 -1.04
CA VAL A 63 -5.78 -1.46 -0.97
C VAL A 63 -7.13 -0.93 -0.54
N VAL A 64 -7.16 -0.12 0.51
CA VAL A 64 -8.41 0.37 1.12
C VAL A 64 -8.47 1.89 1.09
N GLU A 65 -9.64 2.42 0.77
CA GLU A 65 -10.01 3.82 1.01
C GLU A 65 -10.94 3.86 2.22
N VAL A 66 -10.46 4.44 3.33
CA VAL A 66 -11.16 4.46 4.62
C VAL A 66 -11.70 5.85 4.90
N ASP A 67 -12.94 5.94 5.35
CA ASP A 67 -13.47 7.16 5.97
C ASP A 67 -12.97 7.24 7.43
N PRO A 68 -12.10 8.20 7.77
CA PRO A 68 -11.53 8.29 9.11
C PRO A 68 -12.52 8.77 10.19
N ALA A 69 -13.71 9.24 9.82
CA ALA A 69 -14.75 9.63 10.77
C ALA A 69 -15.61 8.42 11.20
N THR A 70 -15.90 7.50 10.28
CA THR A 70 -16.75 6.33 10.55
C THR A 70 -15.97 5.02 10.66
N ASN A 71 -14.70 5.00 10.23
CA ASN A 71 -13.88 3.79 10.05
C ASN A 71 -14.41 2.81 8.99
N GLU A 72 -15.33 3.26 8.14
CA GLU A 72 -15.86 2.44 7.04
C GLU A 72 -14.88 2.37 5.87
N VAL A 73 -14.78 1.19 5.26
CA VAL A 73 -14.04 1.00 4.01
C VAL A 73 -14.96 1.39 2.86
N ALA A 74 -14.75 2.59 2.32
CA ALA A 74 -15.58 3.15 1.25
C ALA A 74 -15.21 2.63 -0.15
N TRP A 75 -13.99 2.14 -0.31
CA TRP A 75 -13.55 1.43 -1.51
C TRP A 75 -12.44 0.44 -1.15
N CYS A 76 -12.37 -0.66 -1.88
CA CYS A 76 -11.37 -1.69 -1.67
C CYS A 76 -10.99 -2.34 -2.99
N TYR A 77 -9.68 -2.45 -3.26
CA TYR A 77 -9.16 -3.42 -4.20
C TYR A 77 -8.61 -4.64 -3.46
N GLN A 78 -9.06 -5.81 -3.90
CA GLN A 78 -8.53 -7.12 -3.55
C GLN A 78 -8.57 -7.95 -4.84
N ASP A 79 -7.57 -8.80 -5.04
CA ASP A 79 -7.61 -9.75 -6.15
C ASP A 79 -8.71 -10.81 -5.91
N GLU A 80 -9.45 -11.18 -6.96
CA GLU A 80 -10.46 -12.23 -6.89
C GLU A 80 -9.83 -13.56 -6.45
N MET A 81 -8.63 -13.84 -6.95
CA MET A 81 -7.80 -14.93 -6.48
C MET A 81 -6.98 -14.42 -5.29
N VAL A 82 -7.48 -14.66 -4.07
CA VAL A 82 -6.92 -14.15 -2.80
C VAL A 82 -5.39 -14.35 -2.68
N ASN A 83 -4.85 -15.43 -3.23
CA ASN A 83 -3.42 -15.77 -3.21
C ASN A 83 -2.59 -15.14 -4.35
N ALA A 84 -3.20 -14.41 -5.27
CA ALA A 84 -2.53 -13.73 -6.40
C ALA A 84 -2.03 -12.32 -6.04
N PHE A 85 -2.48 -11.77 -4.91
CA PHE A 85 -2.05 -10.47 -4.42
C PHE A 85 -1.76 -10.52 -2.92
N TYR A 86 -0.48 -10.62 -2.58
CA TYR A 86 -0.04 -10.62 -1.20
C TYR A 86 1.44 -10.19 -1.08
N THR A 87 1.66 -9.14 -0.28
CA THR A 87 2.99 -8.78 0.21
C THR A 87 2.93 -8.58 1.72
N ALA A 88 3.74 -9.32 2.47
CA ALA A 88 3.71 -9.32 3.94
C ALA A 88 4.34 -8.06 4.58
N PHE A 89 5.01 -7.24 3.77
CA PHE A 89 5.72 -6.06 4.21
C PHE A 89 5.80 -5.02 3.10
N MET A 90 6.02 -3.77 3.50
CA MET A 90 6.08 -2.62 2.59
C MET A 90 4.77 -2.52 1.79
N GLY A 91 4.83 -2.04 0.55
CA GLY A 91 3.66 -1.83 -0.28
C GLY A 91 3.25 -0.35 -0.29
N ASN A 92 2.70 0.05 -1.42
CA ASN A 92 2.24 1.42 -1.64
C ASN A 92 1.00 1.42 -2.54
N ALA A 93 0.16 2.42 -2.35
CA ALA A 93 -0.97 2.71 -3.23
C ALA A 93 -1.04 4.22 -3.50
N GLN A 94 -1.28 4.58 -4.76
CA GLN A 94 -1.37 5.97 -5.20
C GLN A 94 -2.59 6.14 -6.11
N ARG A 95 -3.57 6.92 -5.66
CA ARG A 95 -4.65 7.39 -6.53
C ARG A 95 -4.06 8.31 -7.60
N LEU A 96 -4.32 8.00 -8.86
CA LEU A 96 -3.81 8.71 -10.03
C LEU A 96 -4.80 9.78 -10.51
N TRP A 97 -4.31 10.67 -11.37
CA TRP A 97 -5.07 11.80 -11.93
C TRP A 97 -6.25 11.39 -12.82
N ASN A 98 -6.25 10.15 -13.34
CA ASN A 98 -7.34 9.58 -14.13
C ASN A 98 -8.38 8.81 -13.28
N GLY A 99 -8.21 8.77 -11.95
CA GLY A 99 -9.07 8.03 -11.03
C GLY A 99 -8.63 6.60 -10.75
N ASN A 100 -7.72 6.03 -11.56
CA ASN A 100 -7.14 4.71 -11.31
C ASN A 100 -6.23 4.72 -10.08
N THR A 101 -5.87 3.54 -9.59
CA THR A 101 -4.95 3.38 -8.46
C THR A 101 -3.71 2.60 -8.91
N HIS A 102 -2.53 3.21 -8.78
CA HIS A 102 -1.24 2.53 -8.95
C HIS A 102 -0.87 1.82 -7.65
N ILE A 103 -0.47 0.56 -7.75
CA ILE A 103 -0.21 -0.33 -6.62
C ILE A 103 1.20 -0.92 -6.75
N THR A 104 1.94 -0.93 -5.64
CA THR A 104 3.25 -1.59 -5.52
C THR A 104 3.12 -2.83 -4.65
N GLU A 105 3.18 -4.01 -5.24
CA GLU A 105 3.32 -5.28 -4.51
C GLU A 105 4.81 -5.54 -4.24
N SER A 106 5.25 -5.11 -3.06
CA SER A 106 6.67 -4.95 -2.77
C SER A 106 7.49 -6.23 -2.75
N ALA A 107 6.97 -7.33 -2.20
CA ALA A 107 7.74 -8.56 -2.04
C ALA A 107 8.07 -9.25 -3.38
N THR A 108 7.19 -9.12 -4.37
CA THR A 108 7.26 -9.80 -5.68
C THR A 108 7.69 -8.88 -6.83
N GLY A 109 7.91 -7.59 -6.53
CA GLY A 109 8.30 -6.61 -7.55
C GLY A 109 7.22 -6.35 -8.60
N ARG A 110 5.96 -6.75 -8.36
CA ARG A 110 4.83 -6.50 -9.25
C ARG A 110 4.27 -5.10 -9.01
N LEU A 111 4.17 -4.35 -10.08
CA LEU A 111 3.58 -3.02 -10.13
C LEU A 111 2.35 -3.10 -11.04
N PHE A 112 1.23 -2.56 -10.62
CA PHE A 112 0.03 -2.63 -11.44
C PHE A 112 -0.91 -1.44 -11.21
N GLU A 113 -1.76 -1.16 -12.18
CA GLU A 113 -2.75 -0.10 -12.15
C GLU A 113 -4.15 -0.69 -12.25
N VAL A 114 -5.04 -0.28 -11.35
CA VAL A 114 -6.43 -0.75 -11.30
C VAL A 114 -7.41 0.39 -11.54
N THR A 115 -8.51 0.12 -12.23
CA THR A 115 -9.64 1.05 -12.36
C THR A 115 -10.37 1.21 -11.03
N PRO A 116 -11.25 2.22 -10.87
CA PRO A 116 -12.15 2.31 -9.72
C PRO A 116 -13.03 1.06 -9.53
N ASP A 117 -13.36 0.36 -10.61
CA ASP A 117 -14.15 -0.88 -10.59
C ASP A 117 -13.30 -2.13 -10.27
N GLY A 118 -11.97 -1.96 -10.13
CA GLY A 118 -11.05 -3.03 -9.74
C GLY A 118 -10.42 -3.79 -10.91
N GLU A 119 -10.59 -3.34 -12.15
CA GLU A 119 -9.97 -4.00 -13.31
C GLU A 119 -8.49 -3.63 -13.42
N VAL A 120 -7.61 -4.63 -13.57
CA VAL A 120 -6.18 -4.40 -13.84
C VAL A 120 -5.99 -3.97 -15.29
N VAL A 121 -5.52 -2.75 -15.51
CA VAL A 121 -5.35 -2.14 -16.86
C VAL A 121 -3.90 -1.98 -17.28
N TRP A 122 -2.97 -2.16 -16.36
CA TRP A 122 -1.54 -2.16 -16.64
C TRP A 122 -0.80 -2.97 -15.57
N GLU A 123 0.24 -3.68 -15.98
CA GLU A 123 1.07 -4.48 -15.09
C GLU A 123 2.53 -4.49 -15.57
N TYR A 124 3.45 -4.51 -14.62
CA TYR A 124 4.88 -4.69 -14.84
C TYR A 124 5.52 -5.43 -13.68
N VAL A 125 6.29 -6.47 -13.98
CA VAL A 125 7.09 -7.19 -12.99
C VAL A 125 8.55 -6.81 -13.16
N ILE A 126 9.19 -6.35 -12.08
CA ILE A 126 10.60 -5.98 -12.08
C ILE A 126 11.45 -7.22 -12.44
N PRO A 127 12.21 -7.21 -13.55
CA PRO A 127 12.97 -8.37 -14.02
C PRO A 127 14.36 -8.49 -13.37
N TRP A 128 14.75 -7.53 -12.52
CA TRP A 128 16.06 -7.49 -11.89
C TRP A 128 16.05 -8.15 -10.52
N PHE A 129 16.74 -9.28 -10.41
CA PHE A 129 16.87 -10.05 -9.18
C PHE A 129 18.27 -9.90 -8.58
N ALA A 130 18.34 -9.52 -7.31
CA ALA A 130 19.58 -9.37 -6.57
C ALA A 130 19.41 -9.85 -5.12
N GLU A 131 20.52 -10.20 -4.47
CA GLU A 131 20.52 -10.39 -3.02
C GLU A 131 20.49 -9.02 -2.31
N TYR A 132 19.97 -8.99 -1.09
CA TYR A 132 20.16 -7.80 -0.25
C TYR A 132 21.66 -7.57 0.02
N PRO A 133 22.14 -6.32 -0.09
CA PRO A 133 23.54 -6.01 0.19
C PRO A 133 23.87 -6.18 1.69
N ASP A 134 22.87 -5.95 2.55
CA ASP A 134 23.00 -6.08 4.00
C ASP A 134 22.89 -7.54 4.48
N ALA A 135 23.79 -7.96 5.37
CA ALA A 135 23.82 -9.32 5.89
C ALA A 135 22.65 -9.64 6.82
N ALA A 136 22.11 -8.67 7.56
CA ALA A 136 20.95 -8.90 8.41
C ALA A 136 19.68 -9.07 7.56
N ALA A 137 19.51 -8.26 6.51
CA ALA A 137 18.41 -8.38 5.57
C ALA A 137 18.39 -9.75 4.85
N ARG A 138 19.56 -10.32 4.52
CA ARG A 138 19.65 -11.67 3.95
C ARG A 138 19.15 -12.79 4.89
N LYS A 139 19.10 -12.55 6.20
CA LYS A 139 18.54 -13.54 7.15
C LYS A 139 17.01 -13.63 7.07
N THR A 140 16.35 -12.53 6.69
CA THR A 140 14.88 -12.45 6.61
C THR A 140 14.35 -12.52 5.18
N GLY A 141 15.16 -12.11 4.19
CA GLY A 141 14.90 -12.27 2.76
C GLY A 141 16.10 -12.92 2.06
N PRO A 142 16.29 -14.25 2.22
CA PRO A 142 17.39 -14.96 1.56
C PRO A 142 17.17 -15.09 0.04
N GLY A 143 18.27 -15.31 -0.68
CA GLY A 143 18.25 -15.52 -2.13
C GLY A 143 18.18 -14.23 -2.94
N ARG A 144 17.96 -14.39 -4.24
CA ARG A 144 17.83 -13.28 -5.18
C ARG A 144 16.36 -12.90 -5.30
N LEU A 145 16.05 -11.67 -4.93
CA LEU A 145 14.70 -11.11 -4.90
C LEU A 145 14.62 -9.92 -5.85
N ASN A 146 13.43 -9.62 -6.36
CA ASN A 146 13.13 -8.43 -7.14
C ASN A 146 12.28 -7.44 -6.35
N SER A 147 12.37 -7.49 -5.01
CA SER A 147 11.57 -6.66 -4.13
C SER A 147 11.83 -5.18 -4.33
N VAL A 148 10.77 -4.38 -4.17
CA VAL A 148 10.82 -2.93 -4.31
C VAL A 148 10.08 -2.28 -3.14
N PHE A 149 10.70 -1.26 -2.52
CA PHE A 149 10.12 -0.64 -1.34
C PHE A 149 8.80 0.08 -1.66
N GLN A 150 8.84 1.02 -2.60
CA GLN A 150 7.67 1.75 -3.08
C GLN A 150 7.92 2.28 -4.49
N THR A 151 6.85 2.47 -5.27
CA THR A 151 6.92 3.16 -6.55
C THR A 151 5.80 4.19 -6.68
N PHE A 152 6.02 5.15 -7.57
CA PHE A 152 5.08 6.23 -7.86
C PHE A 152 4.94 6.39 -9.36
N ARG A 153 3.74 6.71 -9.81
CA ARG A 153 3.45 7.05 -11.20
C ARG A 153 3.13 8.54 -11.29
N TYR A 154 3.76 9.21 -12.25
CA TYR A 154 3.61 10.64 -12.47
C TYR A 154 3.10 10.89 -13.89
N PRO A 155 2.24 11.91 -14.09
CA PRO A 155 1.87 12.31 -15.43
C PRO A 155 3.09 12.96 -16.11
N ALA A 156 3.15 12.89 -17.44
CA ALA A 156 4.25 13.53 -18.17
C ALA A 156 4.38 15.03 -17.86
N SER A 157 3.26 15.71 -17.57
CA SER A 157 3.23 17.12 -17.17
C SER A 157 3.93 17.40 -15.82
N ALA A 158 4.04 16.41 -14.93
CA ALA A 158 4.77 16.56 -13.67
C ALA A 158 6.30 16.40 -13.84
N MET A 159 6.74 15.90 -14.99
CA MET A 159 8.14 15.63 -15.29
C MET A 159 8.57 16.33 -16.60
N PRO A 160 8.39 17.66 -16.74
CA PRO A 160 8.63 18.38 -18.00
C PRO A 160 10.10 18.35 -18.46
N TRP A 161 11.01 18.03 -17.54
CA TRP A 161 12.45 17.94 -17.79
C TRP A 161 12.91 16.54 -18.23
N LEU A 162 12.04 15.52 -18.14
CA LEU A 162 12.37 14.16 -18.55
C LEU A 162 12.23 14.05 -20.08
N LYS A 163 13.36 13.88 -20.77
CA LYS A 163 13.38 13.67 -22.23
C LYS A 163 12.69 12.34 -22.55
N ARG A 164 11.81 12.36 -23.57
CA ARG A 164 11.12 11.18 -24.08
C ARG A 164 11.99 10.40 -25.05
#